data_AF-A0A7J4R4A1-F1
#
_entry.id   AF-A0A7J4R4A1-F1
#
_cell.length_a   1.000
_cell.length_b   1.000
_cell.length_c   1.000
_cell.angle_alpha   90.00
_cell.angle_beta   90.00
_cell.angle_gamma   90.00
#
_symmetry.space_group_name_H-M   'P 1'
#
loop_
_entity.id
_entity.type
_entity.pdbx_description
1 polymer ?
#
loop_
_entity_poly.entity_id
_entity_poly.type
_entity_poly.pdbx_seq_one_letter_code
_entity_poly.pdbx_strand_id
1 'polypeptide(L)'
;MPRQIMRYSPSAGKHTLHTVERVKKKRASELRWGQRRFRKVMRGYRGFPRPKPDGREKPTKRVNILYRCTETGKAHYAPCKRAKKFELVDR
;
A
#
# COMPACT_ATOMS: atom_id res chain seq x y z
N MET A 1 2.26 -10.74 -12.92
CA MET A 1 1.26 -9.81 -13.51
C MET A 1 1.96 -8.97 -14.56
N PRO A 2 1.39 -8.73 -15.74
CA PRO A 2 2.05 -7.91 -16.75
C PRO A 2 2.27 -6.48 -16.24
N ARG A 3 3.35 -5.83 -16.71
CA ARG A 3 3.69 -4.45 -16.32
C ARG A 3 2.78 -3.41 -16.93
N GLN A 4 2.16 -3.71 -18.05
CA GLN A 4 1.19 -2.85 -18.72
C GLN A 4 -0.11 -3.61 -18.93
N ILE A 5 -1.23 -2.95 -18.60
CA ILE A 5 -2.57 -3.55 -18.69
C ILE A 5 -3.55 -2.50 -19.21
N MET A 6 -4.43 -2.88 -20.13
CA MET A 6 -5.58 -2.06 -20.50
C MET A 6 -6.65 -2.11 -19.42
N ARG A 7 -7.04 -0.93 -18.91
CA ARG A 7 -8.00 -0.80 -17.82
C ARG A 7 -8.73 0.54 -17.93
N TYR A 8 -9.93 0.62 -17.37
CA TYR A 8 -10.68 1.86 -17.27
C TYR A 8 -9.94 2.87 -16.36
N SER A 9 -9.71 4.08 -16.87
CA SER A 9 -9.17 5.21 -16.09
C SER A 9 -10.32 6.11 -15.62
N PRO A 10 -10.58 6.23 -14.31
CA PRO A 10 -11.64 7.12 -13.80
C PRO A 10 -11.42 8.59 -14.16
N SER A 11 -10.17 8.99 -14.41
CA SER A 11 -9.83 10.37 -14.75
C SER A 11 -9.97 10.69 -16.24
N ALA A 12 -9.89 9.69 -17.12
CA ALA A 12 -10.02 9.87 -18.56
C ALA A 12 -11.41 9.47 -19.09
N GLY A 13 -12.20 8.74 -18.30
CA GLY A 13 -13.52 8.26 -18.70
C GLY A 13 -13.50 7.15 -19.75
N LYS A 14 -12.33 6.56 -20.05
CA LYS A 14 -12.14 5.53 -21.06
C LYS A 14 -11.11 4.48 -20.64
N HIS A 15 -11.06 3.38 -21.38
CA HIS A 15 -10.03 2.35 -21.21
C HIS A 15 -8.71 2.82 -21.83
N THR A 16 -7.66 2.85 -21.02
CA THR A 16 -6.33 3.28 -21.45
C THR A 16 -5.29 2.26 -20.98
N LEU A 17 -4.08 2.39 -21.52
CA LEU A 17 -2.94 1.61 -21.04
C LEU A 17 -2.51 2.13 -19.66
N HIS A 18 -2.37 1.21 -18.71
CA HIS A 18 -1.93 1.52 -17.35
C HIS A 18 -0.65 0.77 -17.02
N THR A 19 0.32 1.50 -16.48
CA THR A 19 1.52 0.94 -15.89
C THR A 19 1.20 0.43 -14.49
N VAL A 20 1.56 -0.82 -14.22
CA VAL A 20 1.33 -1.50 -12.95
C VAL A 20 2.55 -1.33 -12.05
N GLU A 21 2.38 -0.62 -10.94
CA GLU A 21 3.43 -0.37 -9.95
C GLU A 21 3.13 -1.09 -8.63
N ARG A 22 4.15 -1.72 -8.06
CA ARG A 22 4.06 -2.29 -6.70
C ARG A 22 4.51 -1.25 -5.67
N VAL A 23 3.59 -0.84 -4.81
CA VAL A 23 3.88 0.19 -3.81
C VAL A 23 4.36 -0.43 -2.50
N LYS A 24 5.52 0.04 -2.03
CA LYS A 24 6.05 -0.28 -0.69
C LYS A 24 5.46 0.67 0.36
N LYS A 25 5.23 0.17 1.57
CA LYS A 25 4.82 1.00 2.70
C LYS A 25 5.98 1.93 3.08
N LYS A 26 5.72 3.24 3.15
CA LYS A 26 6.70 4.24 3.60
C LYS A 26 6.80 4.27 5.13
N ARG A 27 7.92 4.80 5.65
CA ARG A 27 8.10 5.05 7.10
C ARG A 27 6.97 5.95 7.61
N ALA A 28 6.46 5.64 8.80
CA ALA A 28 5.45 6.46 9.45
C ALA A 28 6.07 7.81 9.86
N SER A 29 5.36 8.92 9.61
CA SER A 29 5.80 10.25 10.01
C SER A 29 5.63 10.46 11.52
N GLU A 30 6.63 11.07 12.15
CA GLU A 30 6.67 11.34 13.59
C GLU A 30 5.71 12.46 14.01
N LEU A 31 5.43 13.38 13.08
CA LEU A 31 4.49 14.47 13.28
C LEU A 31 3.04 14.02 13.17
N ARG A 32 2.71 12.75 12.91
CA ARG A 32 1.31 12.30 12.92
C ARG A 32 0.77 12.29 14.34
N TRP A 33 -0.47 12.75 14.51
CA TRP A 33 -1.13 12.89 15.83
C TRP A 33 -1.05 11.62 16.69
N GLY A 34 -1.30 10.45 16.10
CA GLY A 34 -1.22 9.17 16.80
C GLY A 34 0.20 8.82 17.27
N GLN A 35 1.22 9.12 16.46
CA GLN A 35 2.62 8.88 16.81
C GLN A 35 3.07 9.83 17.93
N ARG A 36 2.66 11.11 17.88
CA ARG A 36 2.92 12.08 18.96
C ARG A 36 2.30 11.65 20.29
N ARG A 37 1.03 11.23 20.27
CA ARG A 37 0.34 10.72 21.47
C ARG A 37 1.04 9.47 22.01
N PHE A 38 1.42 8.55 21.14
CA PHE A 38 2.14 7.34 21.54
C PHE A 38 3.49 7.66 22.19
N ARG A 39 4.28 8.58 21.61
CA ARG A 39 5.55 9.05 22.19
C ARG A 39 5.35 9.74 23.54
N LYS A 40 4.28 10.54 23.71
CA LYS A 40 3.96 11.19 24.99
C LYS A 40 3.66 10.16 26.09
N VAL A 41 2.90 9.11 25.78
CA VAL A 41 2.55 8.05 26.75
C VAL A 41 3.75 7.15 27.05
N MET A 42 4.59 6.89 26.05
CA MET A 42 5.83 6.12 26.21
C MET A 42 6.89 6.89 27.02
N ARG A 43 6.84 8.22 27.03
CA ARG A 43 7.80 9.06 27.78
C ARG A 43 7.53 8.93 29.29
N GLY A 44 8.33 8.13 29.97
CA GLY A 44 8.28 7.88 31.41
C GLY A 44 8.78 6.48 31.74
N TYR A 45 8.59 6.06 33.00
CA TYR A 45 9.06 4.76 33.49
C TYR A 45 8.00 3.65 33.43
N ARG A 46 6.92 3.87 32.68
CA ARG A 46 5.84 2.88 32.52
C ARG A 46 6.21 1.88 31.42
N GLY A 47 5.65 0.67 31.52
CA GLY A 47 5.78 -0.36 30.48
C GLY A 47 5.16 0.04 29.14
N PHE A 48 5.19 -0.89 28.18
CA PHE A 48 4.68 -0.64 26.83
C PHE A 48 3.15 -0.40 26.86
N PRO A 49 2.64 0.76 26.39
CA PRO A 49 1.29 1.22 26.73
C PRO A 49 0.15 0.56 25.94
N ARG A 50 0.45 -0.33 24.99
CA ARG A 50 -0.55 -1.02 24.16
C ARG A 50 -0.17 -2.49 24.04
N PRO A 51 -1.12 -3.43 24.05
CA PRO A 51 -0.78 -4.83 23.83
C PRO A 51 -0.10 -5.01 22.46
N LYS A 52 1.04 -5.71 22.43
CA LYS A 52 1.71 -6.06 21.17
C LYS A 52 0.92 -7.21 20.54
N PRO A 53 0.53 -7.09 19.25
CA PRO A 53 -0.18 -8.17 18.57
C PRO A 53 0.82 -9.23 18.12
N ASP A 54 1.28 -10.07 19.05
CA ASP A 54 2.18 -11.18 18.77
C ASP A 54 1.39 -12.38 18.17
N GLY A 55 1.97 -13.09 17.20
CA GLY A 55 1.39 -14.32 16.62
C GLY A 55 0.19 -14.15 15.67
N ARG A 56 -0.33 -12.93 15.44
CA ARG A 56 -1.52 -12.68 14.59
C ARG A 56 -1.21 -12.50 13.09
N GLU A 57 0.00 -12.80 12.65
CA GLU A 57 0.39 -12.56 11.26
C GLU A 57 -0.17 -13.64 10.33
N LYS A 58 -1.04 -13.21 9.40
CA LYS A 58 -1.58 -14.10 8.37
C LYS A 58 -0.47 -14.54 7.41
N PRO A 59 -0.50 -15.79 6.88
CA PRO A 59 0.53 -16.31 5.99
C PRO A 59 0.61 -15.58 4.63
N THR A 60 -0.42 -14.81 4.29
CA THR A 60 -0.47 -14.00 3.04
C THR A 60 -0.94 -12.59 3.31
N LYS A 61 -0.42 -11.64 2.54
CA LYS A 61 -0.83 -10.23 2.55
C LYS A 61 -1.44 -9.85 1.21
N ARG A 62 -2.30 -8.82 1.22
CA ARG A 62 -2.78 -8.21 -0.03
C ARG A 62 -1.64 -7.43 -0.64
N VAL A 63 -1.43 -7.58 -1.94
CA VAL A 63 -0.41 -6.82 -2.67
C VAL A 63 -0.98 -5.43 -2.93
N ASN A 64 -0.26 -4.38 -2.54
CA ASN A 64 -0.67 -3.02 -2.88
C ASN A 64 -0.16 -2.68 -4.28
N ILE A 65 -1.08 -2.65 -5.24
CA ILE A 65 -0.80 -2.34 -6.64
C ILE A 65 -1.42 -0.98 -6.97
N LEU A 66 -0.65 -0.15 -7.65
CA LEU A 66 -1.06 1.13 -8.17
C LEU A 66 -1.10 1.05 -9.70
N TYR A 67 -2.19 1.52 -10.30
CA TYR A 67 -2.32 1.61 -11.76
C TYR A 67 -2.14 3.07 -12.15
N ARG A 68 -1.08 3.35 -12.90
CA ARG A 68 -0.79 4.69 -13.39
C ARG A 68 -1.20 4.79 -14.85
N CYS A 69 -2.14 5.66 -15.15
CA CYS A 69 -2.61 5.90 -16.51
C CYS A 69 -1.48 6.56 -17.32
N THR A 70 -1.19 6.06 -18.52
CA THR A 70 -0.16 6.66 -19.39
C THR A 70 -0.61 8.01 -19.95
N GLU A 71 -1.90 8.18 -20.25
CA GLU A 71 -2.43 9.40 -20.86
C GLU A 71 -2.57 10.56 -19.87
N THR A 72 -3.10 10.31 -18.67
CA THR A 72 -3.40 11.37 -17.69
C THR A 72 -2.37 11.48 -16.58
N GLY A 73 -1.45 10.50 -16.47
CA GLY A 73 -0.46 10.40 -15.41
C GLY A 73 -1.03 10.12 -14.00
N LYS A 74 -2.37 10.21 -13.85
CA LYS A 74 -3.09 9.96 -12.59
C LYS A 74 -3.08 8.48 -12.28
N ALA A 75 -3.00 8.19 -10.98
CA ALA A 75 -2.91 6.84 -10.47
C ALA A 75 -4.11 6.50 -9.60
N HIS A 76 -4.57 5.25 -9.66
CA HIS A 76 -5.66 4.75 -8.84
C HIS A 76 -5.36 3.35 -8.30
N TYR A 77 -6.01 3.02 -7.18
CA TYR A 77 -5.91 1.70 -6.56
C TYR A 77 -7.03 0.78 -7.03
N ALA A 78 -6.74 -0.51 -7.09
CA ALA A 78 -7.76 -1.53 -7.31
C ALA A 78 -7.78 -2.55 -6.18
N PRO A 79 -8.91 -3.24 -5.96
CA PRO A 79 -8.94 -4.39 -5.06
C PRO A 79 -7.94 -5.45 -5.53
N CYS A 80 -6.98 -5.76 -4.68
CA CYS A 80 -5.92 -6.72 -4.97
C CYS A 80 -6.11 -8.04 -4.22
N LYS A 81 -5.65 -9.13 -4.83
CA LYS A 81 -5.67 -10.47 -4.25
C LYS A 81 -4.57 -10.63 -3.19
N ARG A 82 -4.75 -11.57 -2.27
CA ARG A 82 -3.70 -11.99 -1.33
C ARG A 82 -2.73 -12.92 -2.07
N ALA A 83 -1.44 -12.74 -1.85
CA ALA A 83 -0.40 -13.60 -2.42
C ALA A 83 0.77 -13.75 -1.46
N LYS A 84 1.50 -14.89 -1.55
CA LYS A 84 2.78 -15.10 -0.84
C LYS A 84 3.93 -14.42 -1.59
N LYS A 85 4.05 -14.72 -2.88
CA LYS A 85 5.00 -14.10 -3.83
C LYS A 85 4.22 -13.38 -4.92
N PHE A 86 4.72 -12.23 -5.35
CA PHE A 86 4.12 -11.45 -6.43
C PHE A 86 5.23 -10.79 -7.24
N GLU A 87 5.22 -11.08 -8.54
CA GLU A 87 6.21 -10.64 -9.51
C GLU A 87 5.51 -9.97 -10.70
N LEU A 88 6.17 -8.92 -11.20
CA LEU A 88 5.79 -8.24 -12.43
C LEU A 88 6.60 -8.88 -13.56
N VAL A 89 5.90 -9.39 -14.57
CA VAL A 89 6.51 -10.07 -15.71
C VAL A 89 6.44 -9.11 -16.89
N ASP A 90 7.57 -8.90 -17.57
CA ASP A 90 7.61 -8.25 -18.87
C ASP A 90 7.20 -9.26 -19.94
N ARG A 91 6.29 -8.85 -20.81
CA ARG A 91 5.81 -9.66 -21.95
C ARG A 91 6.13 -8.91 -23.22
#